data_AF-A0AAI8BCW2-F1
#
_entry.id   AF-A0AAI8BCW2-F1
#
_cell.length_a   1.000
_cell.length_b   1.000
_cell.length_c   1.000
_cell.angle_alpha   90.00
_cell.angle_beta   90.00
_cell.angle_gamma   90.00
#
_symmetry.space_group_name_H-M   'P 1'
#
loop_
_entity.id
_entity.type
_entity.pdbx_description
1 polymer ?
#
loop_
_entity_poly.entity_id
_entity_poly.type
_entity_poly.pdbx_seq_one_letter_code
_entity_poly.pdbx_strand_id
1 'polypeptide(L)'
;MIPIEHFEVPHLALWKSCVAEVLARALCLEHRSSAGIDTDHPLMRATDRYCRAMLDNLPLDPPPADSGDEAAVQTYLSYLHHRRAHANIAGDVRIERDVERQTQQYKFGNPLWQQMYVQYFKYYWQYPYHEGGEPRYRSWQAADAGQGDLCYGVIEWKLPARARVAIVGDIGTGTDVAAAVLVAALKFAPDAILHLGDVYFSGTRFETEHRLMGLVRDVLRGDKRRVPFFTVPGNHEYFTGAVSFLHVLDSGELVDGPAQRQAASYFCLRTADDGWQFLGLDTGYHGHYMNVAASAQQATLERLHIGKIETARAGASTHWPIDANPYFRRASLADLPTRDTTSPVDQVTVRTDEAAWHLDKLTNFRGRSILLSHHQLYSALDVCGIAQRRDASGAPDPADFNREWVNTGLWRQFGPTFGERVAAWIWGHEHNLGIFADAYRPADWPTAGDEAAHVFKTLPKGRCAGHSAIPVQEGEAPYAQKYPVPLKQADLRLDLTDGWYNRGFQILELAGAGKPARLSYFQVAGADPTPLPLFVESIS
;
A
#
# COMPACT_ATOMS: atom_id res chain seq x y z
N MET A 1 -12.64 9.59 -16.49
CA MET A 1 -12.34 8.90 -15.21
C MET A 1 -12.05 9.98 -14.16
N ILE A 2 -12.38 9.75 -12.89
CA ILE A 2 -12.09 10.66 -11.76
C ILE A 2 -11.00 9.97 -10.91
N PRO A 3 -9.98 10.69 -10.41
CA PRO A 3 -8.92 10.08 -9.61
C PRO A 3 -9.48 9.46 -8.33
N ILE A 4 -8.84 8.38 -7.88
CA ILE A 4 -9.07 7.82 -6.55
C ILE A 4 -8.04 8.45 -5.63
N GLU A 5 -8.42 9.53 -4.96
CA GLU A 5 -7.55 10.21 -4.01
C GLU A 5 -7.24 9.29 -2.83
N HIS A 6 -6.01 8.81 -2.71
CA HIS A 6 -5.59 8.05 -1.53
C HIS A 6 -4.65 8.91 -0.68
N PHE A 7 -4.64 8.63 0.61
CA PHE A 7 -3.83 9.35 1.57
C PHE A 7 -2.99 8.32 2.29
N GLU A 8 -1.68 8.47 2.22
CA GLU A 8 -0.77 7.62 2.98
C GLU A 8 -0.67 8.11 4.43
N VAL A 9 -1.80 8.45 5.04
CA VAL A 9 -1.88 8.95 6.41
C VAL A 9 -3.04 8.23 7.09
N PRO A 10 -2.80 7.40 8.12
CA PRO A 10 -3.80 6.45 8.61
C PRO A 10 -5.16 7.08 8.95
N HIS A 11 -5.19 8.22 9.65
CA HIS A 11 -6.44 8.87 10.05
C HIS A 11 -7.21 9.50 8.88
N LEU A 12 -6.52 10.05 7.88
CA LEU A 12 -7.15 10.59 6.67
C LEU A 12 -7.72 9.46 5.80
N ALA A 13 -6.95 8.38 5.65
CA ALA A 13 -7.38 7.17 4.96
C ALA A 13 -8.59 6.52 5.64
N LEU A 14 -8.59 6.45 6.97
CA LEU A 14 -9.70 5.92 7.75
C LEU A 14 -10.95 6.80 7.62
N TRP A 15 -10.81 8.13 7.65
CA TRP A 15 -11.92 9.04 7.41
C TRP A 15 -12.55 8.82 6.04
N LYS A 16 -11.73 8.69 4.99
CA LYS A 16 -12.22 8.32 3.65
C LYS A 16 -12.96 6.99 3.63
N SER A 17 -12.45 5.98 4.33
CA SER A 17 -13.06 4.65 4.42
C SER A 17 -14.46 4.74 5.06
N CYS A 18 -14.61 5.55 6.10
CA CYS A 18 -15.89 5.81 6.76
C CYS A 18 -16.90 6.46 5.81
N VAL A 19 -16.46 7.49 5.07
CA VAL A 19 -17.28 8.18 4.07
C VAL A 19 -17.72 7.20 2.99
N ALA A 20 -16.79 6.40 2.46
CA ALA A 20 -17.08 5.46 1.39
C ALA A 20 -18.10 4.38 1.80
N GLU A 21 -18.00 3.82 3.00
CA GLU A 21 -18.94 2.80 3.47
C GLU A 21 -20.33 3.40 3.78
N VAL A 22 -20.39 4.56 4.45
CA VAL A 22 -21.68 5.21 4.74
C VAL A 22 -22.40 5.55 3.44
N LEU A 23 -21.68 6.04 2.42
CA LEU A 23 -22.23 6.27 1.09
C LEU A 23 -22.71 4.97 0.43
N ALA A 24 -21.90 3.90 0.47
CA ALA A 24 -22.30 2.61 -0.10
C ALA A 24 -23.60 2.08 0.53
N ARG A 25 -23.78 2.23 1.85
CA ARG A 25 -25.02 1.88 2.55
C ARG A 25 -26.20 2.76 2.12
N ALA A 26 -26.00 4.08 2.11
CA ALA A 26 -27.04 5.05 1.76
C ALA A 26 -27.54 4.87 0.32
N LEU A 27 -26.66 4.46 -0.59
CA LEU A 27 -26.97 4.17 -1.99
C LEU A 27 -27.44 2.74 -2.24
N CYS A 28 -27.57 1.91 -1.19
CA CYS A 28 -27.89 0.48 -1.27
C CYS A 28 -26.95 -0.32 -2.19
N LEU A 29 -25.67 0.09 -2.25
CA LEU A 29 -24.63 -0.55 -3.06
C LEU A 29 -23.83 -1.60 -2.27
N GLU A 30 -24.07 -1.74 -0.97
CA GLU A 30 -23.42 -2.72 -0.08
C GLU A 30 -23.56 -4.18 -0.54
N HIS A 31 -24.58 -4.49 -1.35
CA HIS A 31 -24.82 -5.83 -1.87
C HIS A 31 -24.18 -6.09 -3.25
N ARG A 32 -23.61 -5.07 -3.91
CA ARG A 32 -22.82 -5.29 -5.12
C ARG A 32 -21.45 -5.75 -4.70
N SER A 33 -21.03 -6.89 -5.21
CA SER A 33 -19.73 -7.48 -4.89
C SER A 33 -18.55 -6.71 -5.49
N SER A 34 -18.83 -5.64 -6.24
CA SER A 34 -17.96 -4.48 -6.48
C SER A 34 -18.62 -3.21 -5.93
N ALA A 35 -18.67 -3.06 -4.59
CA ALA A 35 -18.98 -1.76 -3.97
C ALA A 35 -17.77 -0.82 -4.16
N GLY A 36 -17.51 -0.51 -5.43
CA GLY A 36 -16.44 0.35 -5.88
C GLY A 36 -16.57 1.75 -5.30
N ILE A 37 -15.45 2.44 -5.24
CA ILE A 37 -15.38 3.78 -4.68
C ILE A 37 -16.18 4.74 -5.58
N ASP A 38 -17.26 5.34 -5.05
CA ASP A 38 -17.99 6.41 -5.73
C ASP A 38 -17.23 7.74 -5.56
N THR A 39 -16.26 7.97 -6.45
CA THR A 39 -15.42 9.17 -6.46
C THR A 39 -16.16 10.41 -6.96
N ASP A 40 -17.30 10.27 -7.63
CA ASP A 40 -18.08 11.40 -8.15
C ASP A 40 -19.08 11.94 -7.12
N HIS A 41 -19.38 11.20 -6.05
CA HIS A 41 -20.33 11.68 -5.04
C HIS A 41 -19.88 13.01 -4.40
N PRO A 42 -20.75 14.04 -4.27
CA PRO A 42 -20.37 15.34 -3.70
C PRO A 42 -19.71 15.27 -2.31
N LEU A 43 -20.17 14.35 -1.45
CA LEU A 43 -19.58 14.14 -0.13
C LEU A 43 -18.17 13.55 -0.21
N MET A 44 -17.90 12.63 -1.15
CA MET A 44 -16.55 12.08 -1.35
C MET A 44 -15.60 13.18 -1.82
N ARG A 45 -16.01 13.98 -2.81
CA ARG A 45 -15.21 15.14 -3.29
C ARG A 45 -14.96 16.18 -2.20
N ALA A 46 -15.95 16.40 -1.34
CA ALA A 46 -15.81 17.30 -0.20
C ALA A 46 -14.79 16.79 0.82
N THR A 47 -14.81 15.47 1.08
CA THR A 47 -13.81 14.79 1.91
C THR A 47 -12.43 14.86 1.29
N ASP A 48 -12.29 14.70 -0.03
CA ASP A 48 -10.99 14.82 -0.72
C ASP A 48 -10.38 16.20 -0.56
N ARG A 49 -11.17 17.26 -0.77
CA ARG A 49 -10.73 18.64 -0.54
C ARG A 49 -10.29 18.86 0.91
N TYR A 50 -11.03 18.34 1.87
CA TYR A 50 -10.68 18.45 3.29
C TYR A 50 -9.39 17.68 3.61
N CYS A 51 -9.30 16.41 3.24
CA CYS A 51 -8.13 15.58 3.51
C CYS A 51 -6.87 16.16 2.85
N ARG A 52 -6.98 16.73 1.64
CA ARG A 52 -5.88 17.44 0.99
C ARG A 52 -5.49 18.71 1.74
N ALA A 53 -6.45 19.56 2.10
CA ALA A 53 -6.17 20.75 2.90
C ALA A 53 -5.47 20.38 4.21
N MET A 54 -5.90 19.29 4.86
CA MET A 54 -5.24 18.78 6.04
C MET A 54 -3.81 18.32 5.75
N LEU A 55 -3.60 17.46 4.75
CA LEU A 55 -2.27 16.95 4.37
C LEU A 55 -1.27 18.07 4.02
N ASP A 56 -1.74 19.08 3.29
CA ASP A 56 -0.95 20.24 2.88
C ASP A 56 -0.82 21.31 3.96
N ASN A 57 -1.40 21.04 5.14
CA ASN A 57 -1.33 21.91 6.29
C ASN A 57 -1.97 23.30 6.02
N LEU A 58 -3.11 23.30 5.33
CA LEU A 58 -3.88 24.48 4.92
C LEU A 58 -5.19 24.60 5.72
N PRO A 59 -5.34 25.67 6.53
CA PRO A 59 -6.57 25.96 7.24
C PRO A 59 -7.82 26.07 6.35
N LEU A 60 -8.94 25.57 6.87
CA LEU A 60 -10.26 25.77 6.25
C LEU A 60 -11.02 26.87 6.98
N ASP A 61 -11.31 27.96 6.27
CA ASP A 61 -12.20 29.01 6.79
C ASP A 61 -13.66 28.55 6.79
N PRO A 62 -14.45 28.89 7.83
CA PRO A 62 -15.87 28.58 7.87
C PRO A 62 -16.61 29.35 6.76
N PRO A 63 -17.31 28.67 5.84
CA PRO A 63 -18.18 29.35 4.89
C PRO A 63 -19.39 29.96 5.61
N PRO A 64 -20.04 31.00 5.06
CA PRO A 64 -21.32 31.48 5.59
C PRO A 64 -22.34 30.34 5.71
N ALA A 65 -23.09 30.31 6.81
CA ALA A 65 -24.04 29.23 7.09
C ALA A 65 -25.17 29.11 6.05
N ASP A 66 -25.48 30.22 5.37
CA ASP A 66 -26.44 30.36 4.29
C ASP A 66 -25.79 30.38 2.90
N SER A 67 -24.49 30.05 2.80
CA SER A 67 -23.75 30.02 1.53
C SER A 67 -24.40 29.08 0.53
N GLY A 68 -24.52 29.55 -0.73
CA GLY A 68 -24.91 28.72 -1.87
C GLY A 68 -23.77 27.87 -2.42
N ASP A 69 -22.54 28.05 -1.93
CA ASP A 69 -21.40 27.20 -2.28
C ASP A 69 -21.45 25.88 -1.49
N GLU A 70 -22.21 24.93 -2.02
CA GLU A 70 -22.36 23.61 -1.42
C GLU A 70 -21.01 22.89 -1.31
N ALA A 71 -20.10 23.07 -2.27
CA ALA A 71 -18.80 22.41 -2.25
C ALA A 71 -17.97 22.85 -1.03
N ALA A 72 -17.93 24.15 -0.74
CA ALA A 72 -17.26 24.70 0.44
C ALA A 72 -17.94 24.26 1.74
N VAL A 73 -19.27 24.31 1.80
CA VAL A 73 -20.05 23.89 2.98
C VAL A 73 -19.80 22.41 3.30
N GLN A 74 -19.90 21.52 2.32
CA GLN A 74 -19.67 20.09 2.53
C GLN A 74 -18.22 19.79 2.95
N THR A 75 -17.24 20.53 2.40
CA THR A 75 -15.83 20.38 2.81
C THR A 75 -15.63 20.79 4.27
N TYR A 76 -16.25 21.88 4.70
CA TYR A 76 -16.20 22.32 6.10
C TYR A 76 -16.94 21.36 7.04
N LEU A 77 -18.09 20.81 6.62
CA LEU A 77 -18.81 19.79 7.39
C LEU A 77 -17.97 18.50 7.53
N SER A 78 -17.28 18.06 6.48
CA SER A 78 -16.34 16.93 6.57
C SER A 78 -15.27 17.16 7.65
N TYR A 79 -14.67 18.36 7.67
CA TYR A 79 -13.72 18.75 8.72
C TYR A 79 -14.34 18.72 10.11
N LEU A 80 -15.51 19.36 10.30
CA LEU A 80 -16.18 19.44 11.59
C LEU A 80 -16.47 18.04 12.15
N HIS A 81 -16.99 17.12 11.35
CA HIS A 81 -17.32 15.77 11.81
C HIS A 81 -16.09 14.91 12.12
N HIS A 82 -15.00 15.04 11.36
CA HIS A 82 -13.73 14.39 11.71
C HIS A 82 -13.11 14.98 12.98
N ARG A 83 -13.19 16.30 13.16
CA ARG A 83 -12.80 17.00 14.38
C ARG A 83 -13.63 16.55 15.60
N ARG A 84 -14.94 16.38 15.44
CA ARG A 84 -15.81 15.82 16.49
C ARG A 84 -15.35 14.42 16.89
N ALA A 85 -14.94 13.60 15.92
CA ALA A 85 -14.45 12.25 16.20
C ALA A 85 -13.18 12.25 17.06
N HIS A 86 -12.19 13.09 16.72
CA HIS A 86 -10.98 13.23 17.55
C HIS A 86 -11.27 13.85 18.92
N ALA A 87 -12.20 14.81 19.00
CA ALA A 87 -12.64 15.35 20.28
C ALA A 87 -13.25 14.29 21.20
N ASN A 88 -14.08 13.40 20.65
CA ASN A 88 -14.62 12.25 21.38
C ASN A 88 -13.51 11.30 21.83
N ILE A 89 -12.57 10.95 20.93
CA ILE A 89 -11.40 10.11 21.25
C ILE A 89 -10.57 10.70 22.41
N ALA A 90 -10.37 12.02 22.40
CA ALA A 90 -9.61 12.74 23.44
C ALA A 90 -10.43 13.04 24.71
N GLY A 91 -11.73 12.75 24.73
CA GLY A 91 -12.64 13.12 25.83
C GLY A 91 -12.89 14.63 26.00
N ASP A 92 -12.65 15.46 24.99
CA ASP A 92 -12.91 16.92 25.05
C ASP A 92 -14.38 17.24 24.72
N VAL A 93 -15.24 17.09 25.73
CA VAL A 93 -16.69 17.38 25.67
C VAL A 93 -16.98 18.83 25.27
N ARG A 94 -16.06 19.77 25.53
CA ARG A 94 -16.25 21.18 25.17
C ARG A 94 -16.14 21.35 23.66
N ILE A 95 -15.15 20.74 23.02
CA ILE A 95 -15.00 20.77 21.55
C ILE A 95 -16.15 20.02 20.89
N GLU A 96 -16.56 18.86 21.40
CA GLU A 96 -17.70 18.13 20.84
C GLU A 96 -18.98 18.98 20.83
N ARG A 97 -19.31 19.63 21.95
CA ARG A 97 -20.46 20.55 22.06
C ARG A 97 -20.33 21.76 21.16
N ASP A 98 -19.10 22.27 20.97
CA ASP A 98 -18.85 23.40 20.09
C ASP A 98 -19.08 23.05 18.63
N VAL A 99 -18.51 21.92 18.18
CA VAL A 99 -18.73 21.42 16.83
C VAL A 99 -20.21 21.14 16.58
N GLU A 100 -20.93 20.54 17.54
CA GLU A 100 -22.36 20.29 17.41
C GLU A 100 -23.18 21.58 17.27
N ARG A 101 -22.82 22.65 17.98
CA ARG A 101 -23.45 23.98 17.76
C ARG A 101 -23.14 24.53 16.37
N GLN A 102 -21.91 24.37 15.88
CA GLN A 102 -21.51 24.85 14.56
C GLN A 102 -22.24 24.10 13.44
N THR A 103 -22.34 22.77 13.50
CA THR A 103 -23.01 21.99 12.46
C THR A 103 -24.50 22.29 12.37
N GLN A 104 -25.16 22.64 13.48
CA GLN A 104 -26.57 23.07 13.52
C GLN A 104 -26.84 24.40 12.81
N GLN A 105 -25.82 25.22 12.57
CA GLN A 105 -25.99 26.50 11.88
C GLN A 105 -26.18 26.32 10.37
N TYR A 106 -25.61 25.26 9.80
CA TYR A 106 -25.68 25.00 8.36
C TYR A 106 -27.03 24.38 8.00
N LYS A 107 -27.70 24.98 7.01
CA LYS A 107 -29.00 24.51 6.47
C LYS A 107 -28.99 23.05 5.98
N PHE A 108 -27.79 22.53 5.70
CA PHE A 108 -27.51 21.21 5.15
C PHE A 108 -26.93 20.24 6.18
N GLY A 109 -27.47 20.18 7.40
CA GLY A 109 -27.14 19.14 8.37
C GLY A 109 -27.45 17.74 7.81
N ASN A 110 -26.59 17.24 6.93
CA ASN A 110 -26.77 15.99 6.22
C ASN A 110 -26.61 14.88 7.26
N PRO A 111 -27.65 14.07 7.54
CA PRO A 111 -27.56 13.02 8.55
C PRO A 111 -26.44 12.01 8.24
N LEU A 112 -25.99 11.94 6.98
CA LEU A 112 -24.84 11.12 6.59
C LEU A 112 -23.54 11.56 7.25
N TRP A 113 -23.28 12.86 7.44
CA TRP A 113 -22.05 13.29 8.13
C TRP A 113 -22.04 12.84 9.60
N GLN A 114 -23.19 12.85 10.25
CA GLN A 114 -23.33 12.29 11.59
C GLN A 114 -23.06 10.78 11.61
N GLN A 115 -23.55 10.04 10.61
CA GLN A 115 -23.24 8.62 10.46
C GLN A 115 -21.75 8.36 10.20
N MET A 116 -21.07 9.23 9.42
CA MET A 116 -19.64 9.14 9.15
C MET A 116 -18.81 9.36 10.43
N TYR A 117 -19.18 10.34 11.27
CA TYR A 117 -18.60 10.50 12.61
C TYR A 117 -18.76 9.23 13.45
N VAL A 118 -19.97 8.65 13.49
CA VAL A 118 -20.23 7.41 14.24
C VAL A 118 -19.40 6.25 13.68
N GLN A 119 -19.28 6.14 12.36
CA GLN A 119 -18.51 5.10 11.69
C GLN A 119 -17.01 5.23 11.98
N TYR A 120 -16.45 6.44 11.97
CA TYR A 120 -15.05 6.67 12.33
C TYR A 120 -14.76 6.26 13.75
N PHE A 121 -15.61 6.65 14.70
CA PHE A 121 -15.45 6.26 16.09
C PHE A 121 -15.53 4.73 16.27
N LYS A 122 -16.46 4.06 15.58
CA LYS A 122 -16.55 2.58 15.57
C LYS A 122 -15.26 1.94 15.06
N TYR A 123 -14.75 2.41 13.94
CA TYR A 123 -13.53 1.87 13.34
C TYR A 123 -12.31 2.07 14.22
N TYR A 124 -12.12 3.28 14.74
CA TYR A 124 -11.03 3.56 15.64
C TYR A 124 -11.04 2.61 16.88
N TRP A 125 -12.21 2.33 17.48
CA TRP A 125 -12.33 1.38 18.61
C TRP A 125 -12.27 -0.11 18.23
N GLN A 126 -12.35 -0.47 16.95
CA GLN A 126 -12.29 -1.86 16.48
C GLN A 126 -10.86 -2.30 16.12
N TYR A 127 -9.96 -1.37 15.83
CA TYR A 127 -8.61 -1.65 15.30
C TYR A 127 -7.53 -1.43 16.35
N PRO A 128 -6.44 -2.21 16.33
CA PRO A 128 -5.58 -2.40 17.50
C PRO A 128 -4.85 -1.14 17.98
N TYR A 129 -4.78 -0.08 17.19
CA TYR A 129 -4.05 1.14 17.54
C TYR A 129 -4.68 1.96 18.67
N HIS A 130 -5.99 1.80 18.93
CA HIS A 130 -6.61 2.47 20.06
C HIS A 130 -5.89 2.08 21.36
N GLU A 131 -5.64 3.06 22.21
CA GLU A 131 -4.94 2.88 23.49
C GLU A 131 -3.49 2.34 23.35
N GLY A 132 -2.90 2.46 22.15
CA GLY A 132 -1.50 2.10 21.89
C GLY A 132 -1.24 0.61 21.66
N GLY A 133 -2.27 -0.17 21.29
CA GLY A 133 -2.08 -1.57 20.90
C GLY A 133 -1.36 -1.73 19.55
N GLU A 134 -0.79 -2.90 19.33
CA GLU A 134 0.08 -3.19 18.19
C GLU A 134 -0.68 -3.85 17.02
N PRO A 135 -0.24 -3.63 15.76
CA PRO A 135 -0.83 -4.31 14.61
C PRO A 135 -0.78 -5.83 14.75
N ARG A 136 -1.72 -6.53 14.12
CA ARG A 136 -1.64 -7.98 14.06
C ARG A 136 -0.54 -8.40 13.11
N TYR A 137 0.24 -9.39 13.54
CA TYR A 137 1.27 -9.98 12.72
C TYR A 137 1.42 -11.45 13.08
N ARG A 138 1.41 -12.32 12.07
CA ARG A 138 1.50 -13.77 12.25
C ARG A 138 2.88 -14.26 11.86
N SER A 139 3.70 -14.51 12.85
CA SER A 139 5.08 -14.99 12.70
C SER A 139 5.20 -16.48 12.94
N TRP A 140 6.19 -17.09 12.30
CA TRP A 140 6.64 -18.46 12.56
C TRP A 140 7.11 -18.65 14.01
N GLN A 141 7.59 -17.60 14.67
CA GLN A 141 8.03 -17.67 16.07
C GLN A 141 6.90 -17.46 17.08
N ALA A 142 5.79 -16.85 16.68
CA ALA A 142 4.74 -16.46 17.60
C ALA A 142 4.01 -17.68 18.19
N ALA A 143 3.78 -17.69 19.50
CA ALA A 143 3.26 -18.84 20.25
C ALA A 143 1.80 -19.18 19.90
N ASP A 144 1.02 -18.18 19.48
CA ASP A 144 -0.35 -18.33 18.98
C ASP A 144 -0.43 -18.59 17.47
N ALA A 145 0.73 -18.71 16.81
CA ALA A 145 0.85 -18.91 15.38
C ALA A 145 1.82 -20.06 15.07
N GLY A 146 3.03 -19.77 14.60
CA GLY A 146 3.95 -20.81 14.13
C GLY A 146 4.69 -21.61 15.20
N GLN A 147 4.74 -21.14 16.46
CA GLN A 147 5.36 -21.88 17.58
C GLN A 147 6.81 -22.35 17.31
N GLY A 148 7.57 -21.58 16.54
CA GLY A 148 8.93 -21.91 16.13
C GLY A 148 9.04 -22.84 14.91
N ASP A 149 7.94 -23.17 14.27
CA ASP A 149 7.93 -23.99 13.05
C ASP A 149 8.38 -23.18 11.84
N LEU A 150 9.57 -23.45 11.32
CA LEU A 150 10.07 -22.84 10.09
C LEU A 150 9.22 -23.22 8.85
N CYS A 151 8.35 -24.22 8.90
CA CYS A 151 7.38 -24.48 7.84
C CYS A 151 6.16 -23.54 7.91
N TYR A 152 5.97 -22.80 9.00
CA TYR A 152 4.92 -21.79 9.11
C TYR A 152 5.09 -20.71 8.05
N GLY A 153 4.13 -20.60 7.14
CA GLY A 153 4.18 -19.71 5.97
C GLY A 153 4.64 -20.38 4.67
N VAL A 154 5.09 -21.64 4.70
CA VAL A 154 5.28 -22.43 3.46
C VAL A 154 3.92 -22.95 3.01
N ILE A 155 3.53 -22.65 1.78
CA ILE A 155 2.31 -23.20 1.19
C ILE A 155 2.54 -24.69 0.90
N GLU A 156 1.66 -25.55 1.41
CA GLU A 156 1.76 -27.00 1.27
C GLU A 156 1.56 -27.43 -0.20
N TRP A 157 0.58 -26.81 -0.88
CA TRP A 157 0.34 -27.00 -2.29
C TRP A 157 1.48 -26.44 -3.14
N LYS A 158 1.94 -27.24 -4.11
CA LYS A 158 2.97 -26.85 -5.06
C LYS A 158 2.37 -26.48 -6.42
N LEU A 159 2.90 -25.41 -7.02
CA LEU A 159 2.61 -25.04 -8.40
C LEU A 159 3.09 -26.13 -9.38
N PRO A 160 2.43 -26.32 -10.54
CA PRO A 160 3.00 -27.12 -11.62
C PRO A 160 4.42 -26.65 -12.00
N ALA A 161 5.28 -27.58 -12.41
CA ALA A 161 6.64 -27.25 -12.88
C ALA A 161 6.64 -26.23 -14.04
N ARG A 162 5.61 -26.29 -14.88
CA ARG A 162 5.39 -25.40 -16.04
C ARG A 162 4.16 -24.52 -15.83
N ALA A 163 4.09 -23.88 -14.66
CA ALA A 163 2.96 -23.03 -14.29
C ALA A 163 2.93 -21.71 -15.06
N ARG A 164 1.73 -21.15 -15.22
CA ARG A 164 1.52 -19.73 -15.53
C ARG A 164 1.04 -19.02 -14.27
N VAL A 165 1.65 -17.90 -13.95
CA VAL A 165 1.33 -17.13 -12.75
C VAL A 165 0.99 -15.72 -13.16
N ALA A 166 -0.18 -15.24 -12.75
CA ALA A 166 -0.56 -13.84 -12.92
C ALA A 166 -0.07 -13.02 -11.73
N ILE A 167 0.47 -11.82 -11.98
CA ILE A 167 0.92 -10.88 -10.96
C ILE A 167 0.14 -9.57 -11.13
N VAL A 168 -0.44 -9.08 -10.04
CA VAL A 168 -1.22 -7.84 -9.95
C VAL A 168 -0.88 -7.07 -8.68
N GLY A 169 -0.94 -5.75 -8.70
CA GLY A 169 -0.73 -4.90 -7.53
C GLY A 169 -1.80 -3.81 -7.43
N ASP A 170 -2.14 -3.37 -6.23
CA ASP A 170 -3.02 -2.22 -6.01
C ASP A 170 -4.43 -2.42 -6.61
N ILE A 171 -4.93 -3.66 -6.59
CA ILE A 171 -6.19 -4.03 -7.26
C ILE A 171 -7.41 -3.91 -6.35
N GLY A 172 -7.22 -3.75 -5.04
CA GLY A 172 -8.27 -3.70 -4.01
C GLY A 172 -9.09 -2.41 -3.99
N THR A 173 -9.53 -1.93 -5.15
CA THR A 173 -10.34 -0.70 -5.32
C THR A 173 -11.83 -1.01 -5.56
N GLY A 174 -12.16 -2.24 -5.95
CA GLY A 174 -13.52 -2.66 -6.29
C GLY A 174 -14.11 -1.98 -7.54
N THR A 175 -13.26 -1.40 -8.40
CA THR A 175 -13.69 -0.70 -9.63
C THR A 175 -13.85 -1.65 -10.82
N ASP A 176 -14.61 -1.21 -11.84
CA ASP A 176 -14.77 -1.97 -13.10
C ASP A 176 -13.43 -2.15 -13.84
N VAL A 177 -12.50 -1.20 -13.68
CA VAL A 177 -11.16 -1.31 -14.25
C VAL A 177 -10.35 -2.41 -13.55
N ALA A 178 -10.43 -2.48 -12.21
CA ALA A 178 -9.82 -3.59 -11.45
C ALA A 178 -10.38 -4.95 -11.88
N ALA A 179 -11.69 -5.02 -12.10
CA ALA A 179 -12.35 -6.22 -12.63
C ALA A 179 -11.84 -6.56 -14.04
N ALA A 180 -11.73 -5.57 -14.93
CA ALA A 180 -11.25 -5.76 -16.29
C ALA A 180 -9.81 -6.31 -16.32
N VAL A 181 -8.93 -5.84 -15.43
CA VAL A 181 -7.56 -6.36 -15.30
C VAL A 181 -7.55 -7.83 -14.85
N LEU A 182 -8.31 -8.20 -13.82
CA LEU A 182 -8.39 -9.59 -13.40
C LEU A 182 -8.98 -10.49 -14.51
N VAL A 183 -10.07 -10.05 -15.16
CA VAL A 183 -10.66 -10.80 -16.28
C VAL A 183 -9.65 -10.96 -17.42
N ALA A 184 -8.89 -9.91 -17.75
CA ALA A 184 -7.85 -9.96 -18.77
C ALA A 184 -6.74 -10.94 -18.40
N ALA A 185 -6.30 -10.97 -17.14
CA ALA A 185 -5.31 -11.92 -16.65
C ALA A 185 -5.80 -13.38 -16.71
N LEU A 186 -7.07 -13.63 -16.38
CA LEU A 186 -7.67 -14.97 -16.41
C LEU A 186 -7.75 -15.57 -17.82
N LYS A 187 -7.80 -14.75 -18.88
CA LYS A 187 -7.73 -15.22 -20.28
C LYS A 187 -6.46 -16.03 -20.57
N PHE A 188 -5.39 -15.86 -19.78
CA PHE A 188 -4.14 -16.62 -19.91
C PHE A 188 -4.14 -17.94 -19.15
N ALA A 189 -5.25 -18.32 -18.51
CA ALA A 189 -5.36 -19.55 -17.72
C ALA A 189 -4.24 -19.70 -16.67
N PRO A 190 -4.07 -18.72 -15.75
CA PRO A 190 -3.06 -18.83 -14.70
C PRO A 190 -3.39 -19.96 -13.72
N ASP A 191 -2.36 -20.64 -13.24
CA ASP A 191 -2.42 -21.64 -12.17
C ASP A 191 -2.48 -21.01 -10.78
N ALA A 192 -2.01 -19.77 -10.64
CA ALA A 192 -2.14 -18.96 -9.43
C ALA A 192 -2.10 -17.46 -9.76
N ILE A 193 -2.68 -16.65 -8.87
CA ILE A 193 -2.58 -15.20 -8.87
C ILE A 193 -1.76 -14.76 -7.65
N LEU A 194 -0.80 -13.87 -7.87
CA LEU A 194 0.02 -13.24 -6.84
C LEU A 194 -0.31 -11.76 -6.77
N HIS A 195 -0.74 -11.30 -5.61
CA HIS A 195 -1.13 -9.91 -5.36
C HIS A 195 -0.12 -9.19 -4.49
N LEU A 196 0.29 -8.00 -4.93
CA LEU A 196 1.35 -7.18 -4.33
C LEU A 196 0.83 -6.15 -3.32
N GLY A 197 -0.35 -6.40 -2.73
CA GLY A 197 -0.88 -5.59 -1.63
C GLY A 197 -1.73 -4.39 -2.06
N ASP A 198 -2.23 -3.70 -1.03
CA ASP A 198 -3.12 -2.55 -1.05
C ASP A 198 -4.59 -2.78 -1.47
N VAL A 199 -5.41 -2.80 -0.42
CA VAL A 199 -6.85 -2.63 -0.42
C VAL A 199 -7.19 -1.24 0.09
N TYR A 200 -7.80 -0.46 -0.80
CA TYR A 200 -8.07 0.95 -0.55
C TYR A 200 -9.37 1.14 0.21
N PHE A 201 -9.44 2.09 1.15
CA PHE A 201 -8.41 3.09 1.51
C PHE A 201 -7.65 2.79 2.80
N SER A 202 -8.12 1.97 3.72
CA SER A 202 -7.37 1.69 4.96
C SER A 202 -7.44 0.24 5.39
N GLY A 203 -7.76 -0.67 4.46
CA GLY A 203 -7.85 -2.09 4.75
C GLY A 203 -8.99 -2.44 5.72
N THR A 204 -10.04 -1.60 5.78
CA THR A 204 -11.17 -1.87 6.67
C THR A 204 -11.87 -3.18 6.27
N ARG A 205 -12.65 -3.75 7.20
CA ARG A 205 -13.35 -5.01 6.96
C ARG A 205 -14.27 -4.92 5.75
N PHE A 206 -15.01 -3.81 5.64
CA PHE A 206 -15.88 -3.53 4.52
C PHE A 206 -15.10 -3.54 3.19
N GLU A 207 -13.94 -2.88 3.16
CA GLU A 207 -13.13 -2.77 1.95
C GLU A 207 -12.52 -4.11 1.54
N THR A 208 -11.97 -4.88 2.47
CA THR A 208 -11.39 -6.19 2.12
C THR A 208 -12.45 -7.17 1.64
N GLU A 209 -13.62 -7.20 2.27
CA GLU A 209 -14.71 -8.10 1.86
C GLU A 209 -15.33 -7.73 0.51
N HIS A 210 -15.46 -6.45 0.20
CA HIS A 210 -16.18 -6.01 -1.01
C HIS A 210 -15.23 -5.67 -2.16
N ARG A 211 -14.11 -4.99 -1.90
CA ARG A 211 -13.22 -4.48 -2.96
C ARG A 211 -12.12 -5.45 -3.37
N LEU A 212 -11.72 -6.35 -2.48
CA LEU A 212 -10.79 -7.44 -2.81
C LEU A 212 -11.52 -8.77 -2.97
N MET A 213 -12.08 -9.32 -1.88
CA MET A 213 -12.72 -10.64 -1.92
C MET A 213 -13.93 -10.66 -2.85
N GLY A 214 -14.81 -9.66 -2.74
CA GLY A 214 -15.99 -9.52 -3.60
C GLY A 214 -15.61 -9.46 -5.08
N LEU A 215 -14.63 -8.63 -5.42
CA LEU A 215 -14.07 -8.50 -6.77
C LEU A 215 -13.52 -9.85 -7.29
N VAL A 216 -12.61 -10.47 -6.53
CA VAL A 216 -11.97 -11.75 -6.91
C VAL A 216 -13.03 -12.82 -7.11
N ARG A 217 -13.99 -12.92 -6.19
CA ARG A 217 -15.07 -13.90 -6.24
C ARG A 217 -15.95 -13.71 -7.46
N ASP A 218 -16.33 -12.49 -7.79
CA ASP A 218 -17.21 -12.22 -8.93
C ASP A 218 -16.53 -12.54 -10.25
N VAL A 219 -15.28 -12.11 -10.39
CA VAL A 219 -14.49 -12.36 -11.60
C VAL A 219 -14.24 -13.87 -11.79
N LEU A 220 -13.84 -14.58 -10.73
CA LEU A 220 -13.62 -16.04 -10.79
C LEU A 220 -14.90 -16.84 -11.03
N ARG A 221 -16.04 -16.43 -10.42
CA ARG A 221 -17.36 -17.05 -10.70
C ARG A 221 -17.75 -16.88 -12.16
N GLY A 222 -17.52 -15.70 -12.73
CA GLY A 222 -17.78 -15.41 -14.14
C GLY A 222 -16.95 -16.30 -15.08
N ASP A 223 -15.69 -16.56 -14.74
CA ASP A 223 -14.79 -17.41 -15.54
C ASP A 223 -14.98 -18.92 -15.29
N LYS A 224 -15.82 -19.32 -14.31
CA LYS A 224 -16.05 -20.71 -13.87
C LYS A 224 -14.77 -21.46 -13.48
N ARG A 225 -13.73 -20.73 -13.09
CA ARG A 225 -12.44 -21.29 -12.65
C ARG A 225 -12.18 -20.90 -11.21
N ARG A 226 -11.54 -21.80 -10.46
CA ARG A 226 -10.96 -21.47 -9.17
C ARG A 226 -9.45 -21.39 -9.36
N VAL A 227 -8.89 -20.21 -9.11
CA VAL A 227 -7.46 -19.95 -9.19
C VAL A 227 -7.03 -19.48 -7.80
N PRO A 228 -6.08 -20.17 -7.13
CA PRO A 228 -5.62 -19.74 -5.83
C PRO A 228 -4.96 -18.36 -5.91
N PHE A 229 -5.30 -17.50 -4.96
CA PHE A 229 -4.89 -16.12 -4.87
C PHE A 229 -4.06 -15.92 -3.60
N PHE A 230 -2.77 -15.65 -3.76
CA PHE A 230 -1.84 -15.38 -2.67
C PHE A 230 -1.51 -13.90 -2.63
N THR A 231 -1.38 -13.32 -1.43
CA THR A 231 -1.25 -11.87 -1.29
C THR A 231 -0.28 -11.51 -0.18
N VAL A 232 0.50 -10.44 -0.40
CA VAL A 232 1.20 -9.72 0.66
C VAL A 232 0.39 -8.48 1.05
N PRO A 233 0.52 -7.96 2.28
CA PRO A 233 -0.10 -6.69 2.65
C PRO A 233 0.77 -5.50 2.18
N GLY A 234 0.11 -4.40 1.81
CA GLY A 234 0.72 -3.09 1.67
C GLY A 234 0.54 -2.23 2.91
N ASN A 235 0.85 -0.94 2.81
CA ASN A 235 0.65 -0.02 3.94
C ASN A 235 -0.83 0.18 4.25
N HIS A 236 -1.70 0.10 3.24
CA HIS A 236 -3.13 0.33 3.44
C HIS A 236 -3.79 -0.74 4.32
N GLU A 237 -3.38 -2.02 4.22
CA GLU A 237 -3.83 -3.07 5.16
C GLU A 237 -3.46 -2.77 6.61
N TYR A 238 -2.31 -2.13 6.82
CA TYR A 238 -1.82 -1.81 8.15
C TYR A 238 -2.40 -0.53 8.73
N PHE A 239 -3.08 0.33 7.98
CA PHE A 239 -3.79 1.47 8.59
C PHE A 239 -4.88 1.05 9.59
N THR A 240 -5.36 -0.20 9.50
CA THR A 240 -6.27 -0.84 10.46
C THR A 240 -5.67 -2.09 11.11
N GLY A 241 -4.34 -2.21 11.09
CA GLY A 241 -3.59 -3.22 11.84
C GLY A 241 -3.64 -4.63 11.25
N ALA A 242 -3.83 -4.76 9.94
CA ALA A 242 -3.90 -6.01 9.19
C ALA A 242 -4.95 -7.02 9.69
N VAL A 243 -5.91 -6.57 10.51
CA VAL A 243 -6.96 -7.43 11.08
C VAL A 243 -7.83 -8.03 9.98
N SER A 244 -8.30 -7.19 9.07
CA SER A 244 -9.15 -7.60 7.94
C SER A 244 -8.36 -8.49 6.97
N PHE A 245 -7.11 -8.13 6.69
CA PHE A 245 -6.21 -8.91 5.83
C PHE A 245 -6.06 -10.35 6.34
N LEU A 246 -5.68 -10.54 7.61
CA LEU A 246 -5.54 -11.88 8.21
C LEU A 246 -6.87 -12.63 8.26
N HIS A 247 -7.98 -11.94 8.49
CA HIS A 247 -9.29 -12.56 8.42
C HIS A 247 -9.58 -13.12 7.03
N VAL A 248 -9.24 -12.39 5.96
CA VAL A 248 -9.44 -12.86 4.59
C VAL A 248 -8.62 -14.11 4.31
N LEU A 249 -7.38 -14.17 4.79
CA LEU A 249 -6.57 -15.40 4.70
C LEU A 249 -7.23 -16.59 5.42
N ASP A 250 -7.82 -16.36 6.59
CA ASP A 250 -8.50 -17.41 7.36
C ASP A 250 -9.84 -17.86 6.77
N SER A 251 -10.51 -16.99 6.00
CA SER A 251 -11.80 -17.32 5.39
C SER A 251 -11.73 -18.49 4.41
N GLY A 252 -10.56 -18.73 3.82
CA GLY A 252 -10.36 -19.74 2.77
C GLY A 252 -10.95 -19.37 1.42
N GLU A 253 -11.59 -18.21 1.27
CA GLU A 253 -12.27 -17.78 0.03
C GLU A 253 -11.30 -17.41 -1.11
N LEU A 254 -10.04 -17.12 -0.79
CA LEU A 254 -9.00 -16.84 -1.78
C LEU A 254 -8.34 -18.10 -2.36
N VAL A 255 -8.69 -19.28 -1.87
CA VAL A 255 -8.07 -20.55 -2.26
C VAL A 255 -9.13 -21.61 -2.61
N ASP A 256 -8.72 -22.68 -3.29
CA ASP A 256 -9.60 -23.78 -3.68
C ASP A 256 -9.61 -24.92 -2.64
N GLY A 257 -8.51 -25.10 -1.90
CA GLY A 257 -8.40 -26.17 -0.92
C GLY A 257 -7.45 -25.86 0.24
N PRO A 258 -7.51 -26.66 1.32
CA PRO A 258 -6.78 -26.40 2.56
C PRO A 258 -5.25 -26.41 2.38
N ALA A 259 -4.71 -27.22 1.47
CA ALA A 259 -3.26 -27.26 1.18
C ALA A 259 -2.75 -25.95 0.56
N GLN A 260 -3.63 -25.11 0.01
CA GLN A 260 -3.28 -23.80 -0.54
C GLN A 260 -3.35 -22.69 0.52
N ARG A 261 -3.69 -23.01 1.78
CA ARG A 261 -3.87 -21.99 2.81
C ARG A 261 -2.58 -21.19 3.05
N GLN A 262 -2.70 -19.87 2.96
CA GLN A 262 -1.69 -18.94 3.45
C GLN A 262 -1.95 -18.62 4.93
N ALA A 263 -1.04 -18.99 5.81
CA ALA A 263 -1.21 -18.83 7.26
C ALA A 263 -0.65 -17.51 7.82
N ALA A 264 0.43 -17.01 7.20
CA ALA A 264 1.14 -15.80 7.61
C ALA A 264 0.88 -14.65 6.62
N SER A 265 1.27 -13.42 6.99
CA SER A 265 1.23 -12.28 6.07
C SER A 265 2.31 -12.32 4.99
N TYR A 266 3.31 -13.17 5.19
CA TYR A 266 4.31 -13.58 4.22
C TYR A 266 4.08 -15.03 3.81
N PHE A 267 4.70 -15.48 2.71
CA PHE A 267 4.58 -16.86 2.27
C PHE A 267 5.76 -17.35 1.44
N CYS A 268 5.90 -18.68 1.32
CA CYS A 268 6.75 -19.35 0.35
C CYS A 268 5.91 -20.32 -0.49
N LEU A 269 5.84 -20.06 -1.80
CA LEU A 269 5.17 -20.93 -2.76
C LEU A 269 6.21 -21.54 -3.71
N ARG A 270 6.18 -22.86 -3.90
CA ARG A 270 7.19 -23.59 -4.69
C ARG A 270 6.57 -24.35 -5.85
N THR A 271 7.36 -24.57 -6.90
CA THR A 271 6.98 -25.50 -7.96
C THR A 271 7.21 -26.95 -7.56
N ALA A 272 6.45 -27.87 -8.17
CA ALA A 272 6.48 -29.30 -7.90
C ALA A 272 7.87 -29.94 -8.13
N ASP A 273 8.66 -29.36 -9.04
CA ASP A 273 10.02 -29.79 -9.38
C ASP A 273 11.11 -29.04 -8.62
N ASP A 274 10.74 -28.18 -7.66
CA ASP A 274 11.64 -27.31 -6.89
C ASP A 274 12.57 -26.45 -7.77
N GLY A 275 12.11 -26.13 -8.98
CA GLY A 275 12.79 -25.25 -9.93
C GLY A 275 12.68 -23.77 -9.56
N TRP A 276 11.51 -23.36 -9.05
CA TRP A 276 11.21 -21.99 -8.68
C TRP A 276 10.55 -21.90 -7.31
N GLN A 277 10.88 -20.84 -6.57
CA GLN A 277 10.15 -20.42 -5.38
C GLN A 277 9.78 -18.94 -5.47
N PHE A 278 8.62 -18.62 -4.91
CA PHE A 278 8.11 -17.27 -4.74
C PHE A 278 8.08 -16.97 -3.25
N LEU A 279 8.72 -15.89 -2.84
CA LEU A 279 8.70 -15.43 -1.46
C LEU A 279 7.92 -14.12 -1.42
N GLY A 280 6.74 -14.15 -0.79
CA GLY A 280 5.96 -12.97 -0.48
C GLY A 280 6.43 -12.38 0.84
N LEU A 281 6.90 -11.13 0.81
CA LEU A 281 7.45 -10.40 1.95
C LEU A 281 6.42 -9.42 2.48
N ASP A 282 6.23 -9.39 3.80
CA ASP A 282 5.43 -8.37 4.46
C ASP A 282 6.27 -7.12 4.71
N THR A 283 6.33 -6.27 3.68
CA THR A 283 6.91 -4.92 3.79
C THR A 283 5.89 -3.90 4.29
N GLY A 284 4.63 -4.29 4.51
CA GLY A 284 3.56 -3.42 5.00
C GLY A 284 3.74 -3.07 6.48
N TYR A 285 4.18 -4.02 7.30
CA TYR A 285 4.26 -3.88 8.76
C TYR A 285 5.14 -2.70 9.21
N HIS A 286 6.28 -2.51 8.54
CA HIS A 286 7.17 -1.35 8.72
C HIS A 286 7.12 -0.41 7.49
N GLY A 287 5.97 -0.30 6.83
CA GLY A 287 5.77 0.63 5.71
C GLY A 287 6.06 2.09 6.09
N HIS A 288 6.20 2.99 5.10
CA HIS A 288 6.62 4.39 5.29
C HIS A 288 5.92 5.11 6.46
N TYR A 289 4.63 4.86 6.64
CA TYR A 289 3.80 5.49 7.67
C TYR A 289 3.53 4.60 8.90
N MET A 290 3.93 3.34 8.82
CA MET A 290 3.85 2.37 9.92
C MET A 290 5.15 2.27 10.71
N ASN A 291 6.20 3.00 10.29
CA ASN A 291 7.45 3.14 11.04
C ASN A 291 7.33 4.02 12.30
N VAL A 292 6.14 4.53 12.62
CA VAL A 292 5.87 5.22 13.88
C VAL A 292 5.28 4.22 14.89
N ALA A 293 5.83 4.17 16.11
CA ALA A 293 5.32 3.28 17.16
C ALA A 293 3.84 3.55 17.45
N ALA A 294 3.04 2.51 17.69
CA ALA A 294 1.59 2.62 17.88
C ALA A 294 1.19 3.64 18.96
N SER A 295 1.92 3.68 20.07
CA SER A 295 1.73 4.66 21.15
C SER A 295 1.94 6.12 20.71
N ALA A 296 2.87 6.38 19.79
CA ALA A 296 3.09 7.71 19.22
C ALA A 296 2.00 8.07 18.20
N GLN A 297 1.50 7.09 17.44
CA GLN A 297 0.32 7.29 16.59
C GLN A 297 -0.90 7.67 17.42
N GLN A 298 -1.14 6.93 18.51
CA GLN A 298 -2.19 7.18 19.49
C GLN A 298 -2.08 8.60 20.09
N ALA A 299 -0.91 8.97 20.60
CA ALA A 299 -0.67 10.30 21.17
C ALA A 299 -0.90 11.44 20.17
N THR A 300 -0.67 11.19 18.87
CA THR A 300 -0.99 12.15 17.81
C THR A 300 -2.50 12.33 17.69
N LEU A 301 -3.27 11.23 17.64
CA LEU A 301 -4.73 11.27 17.49
C LEU A 301 -5.42 11.97 18.66
N GLU A 302 -4.95 11.77 19.89
CA GLU A 302 -5.47 12.42 21.11
C GLU A 302 -5.29 13.94 21.12
N ARG A 303 -4.37 14.47 20.30
CA ARG A 303 -4.10 15.92 20.18
C ARG A 303 -4.66 16.50 18.89
N LEU A 304 -4.89 15.65 17.90
CA LEU A 304 -5.32 16.05 16.57
C LEU A 304 -6.68 16.73 16.64
N HIS A 305 -6.79 17.94 16.08
CA HIS A 305 -7.99 18.78 16.13
C HIS A 305 -8.45 19.28 17.52
N ILE A 306 -7.67 19.09 18.61
CA ILE A 306 -8.01 19.55 19.97
C ILE A 306 -7.56 21.01 20.24
N GLY A 307 -6.79 21.61 19.35
CA GLY A 307 -6.36 23.02 19.43
C GLY A 307 -7.50 24.05 19.28
N LYS A 308 -7.21 25.32 19.60
CA LYS A 308 -8.11 26.46 19.31
C LYS A 308 -8.30 26.60 17.80
N ILE A 309 -9.55 26.78 17.34
CA ILE A 309 -9.86 27.08 15.93
C ILE A 309 -9.45 28.54 15.70
N GLU A 310 -8.42 28.79 14.90
CA GLU A 310 -8.09 30.15 14.48
C GLU A 310 -8.15 30.22 12.95
N THR A 311 -9.01 31.13 12.47
CA THR A 311 -9.27 31.42 11.04
C THR A 311 -8.02 31.92 10.32
N ALA A 312 -7.95 31.78 9.00
CA ALA A 312 -6.78 32.10 8.16
C ALA A 312 -6.48 33.61 7.98
N ARG A 313 -6.64 34.44 9.02
CA ARG A 313 -6.35 35.89 8.95
C ARG A 313 -4.91 36.20 9.37
N ALA A 314 -4.34 37.23 8.75
CA ALA A 314 -3.00 37.76 9.03
C ALA A 314 -2.86 38.09 10.53
N GLY A 315 -2.03 37.33 11.23
CA GLY A 315 -1.88 37.37 12.69
C GLY A 315 -2.21 36.06 13.43
N ALA A 316 -2.53 34.97 12.72
CA ALA A 316 -2.77 33.66 13.33
C ALA A 316 -1.53 33.12 14.09
N SER A 317 -1.74 32.65 15.32
CA SER A 317 -0.75 31.93 16.13
C SER A 317 -0.66 30.46 15.70
N THR A 318 0.43 29.77 16.07
CA THR A 318 1.00 28.53 15.49
C THR A 318 0.22 27.22 15.75
N HIS A 319 -1.12 27.24 15.78
CA HIS A 319 -1.92 26.10 16.27
C HIS A 319 -3.06 25.58 15.38
N TRP A 320 -3.05 25.91 14.08
CA TRP A 320 -3.16 24.83 13.08
C TRP A 320 -2.02 23.84 13.40
N PRO A 321 -2.13 22.51 13.25
CA PRO A 321 -1.11 21.59 13.79
C PRO A 321 0.25 21.68 13.03
N ILE A 322 0.85 22.85 12.93
CA ILE A 322 2.02 23.13 12.11
C ILE A 322 3.30 22.58 12.71
N ASP A 323 3.36 22.35 14.03
CA ASP A 323 4.64 22.09 14.71
C ASP A 323 4.73 20.72 15.43
N ALA A 324 3.75 19.81 15.33
CA ALA A 324 3.78 18.58 16.13
C ALA A 324 3.01 17.37 15.59
N ASN A 325 2.67 17.33 14.31
CA ASN A 325 2.03 16.16 13.72
C ASN A 325 3.03 15.42 12.81
N PRO A 326 3.37 14.15 13.11
CA PRO A 326 4.23 13.29 12.28
C PRO A 326 3.84 13.23 10.81
N TYR A 327 2.56 13.45 10.51
CA TYR A 327 1.93 13.05 9.26
C TYR A 327 1.77 14.19 8.26
N PHE A 328 2.33 15.39 8.51
CA PHE A 328 2.33 16.45 7.50
C PHE A 328 3.51 16.32 6.56
N ARG A 329 3.24 16.54 5.27
CA ARG A 329 4.21 16.50 4.17
C ARG A 329 5.43 17.42 4.35
N ARG A 330 5.38 18.34 5.33
CA ARG A 330 6.41 19.33 5.65
C ARG A 330 6.78 19.38 7.14
N ALA A 331 6.32 18.44 7.97
CA ALA A 331 6.75 18.39 9.36
C ALA A 331 8.23 17.98 9.43
N SER A 332 9.00 18.66 10.28
CA SER A 332 10.36 18.26 10.60
C SER A 332 10.32 16.89 11.31
N LEU A 333 11.01 15.89 10.77
CA LEU A 333 11.22 14.59 11.43
C LEU A 333 11.89 14.72 12.81
N ALA A 334 12.47 15.88 13.13
CA ALA A 334 13.20 16.13 14.38
C ALA A 334 12.32 16.25 15.64
N ASP A 335 11.00 16.47 15.48
CA ASP A 335 10.07 16.66 16.60
C ASP A 335 9.12 15.46 16.82
N LEU A 336 9.39 14.34 16.14
CA LEU A 336 8.84 13.05 16.56
C LEU A 336 9.40 12.73 17.96
N PRO A 337 8.64 12.05 18.84
CA PRO A 337 9.28 11.39 19.97
C PRO A 337 10.40 10.54 19.39
N THR A 338 11.64 10.89 19.71
CA THR A 338 12.82 10.18 19.23
C THR A 338 12.62 8.71 19.54
N ARG A 339 12.44 7.91 18.49
CA ARG A 339 12.43 6.45 18.58
C ARG A 339 13.77 6.06 19.23
N ASP A 340 13.72 5.02 20.07
CA ASP A 340 14.91 4.39 20.64
C ASP A 340 16.02 4.32 19.58
N THR A 341 17.18 4.91 19.87
CA THR A 341 18.33 5.03 18.96
C THR A 341 18.93 3.68 18.57
N THR A 342 18.40 2.57 19.11
CA THR A 342 18.72 1.19 18.72
C THR A 342 17.82 0.63 17.60
N SER A 343 16.74 1.31 17.21
CA SER A 343 15.88 0.90 16.09
C SER A 343 16.51 1.25 14.73
N PRO A 344 16.41 0.39 13.71
CA PRO A 344 16.92 0.69 12.38
C PRO A 344 16.23 1.93 11.81
N VAL A 345 17.03 2.76 11.14
CA VAL A 345 16.67 4.01 10.42
C VAL A 345 15.28 3.92 9.78
N ASP A 346 14.52 5.03 9.77
CA ASP A 346 13.14 5.20 9.23
C ASP A 346 12.98 4.75 7.75
N GLN A 347 13.12 3.46 7.50
CA GLN A 347 13.04 2.86 6.18
C GLN A 347 12.19 1.62 6.27
N VAL A 348 11.50 1.30 5.17
CA VAL A 348 10.72 0.09 5.10
C VAL A 348 11.63 -1.12 5.28
N THR A 349 11.28 -2.02 6.19
CA THR A 349 12.01 -3.29 6.42
C THR A 349 11.03 -4.42 6.62
N VAL A 350 11.48 -5.64 6.42
CA VAL A 350 10.75 -6.82 6.90
C VAL A 350 11.07 -7.02 8.38
N ARG A 351 10.16 -7.54 9.20
CA ARG A 351 10.47 -7.87 10.61
C ARG A 351 11.66 -8.83 10.69
N THR A 352 12.45 -8.72 11.76
CA THR A 352 13.71 -9.49 11.88
C THR A 352 13.49 -11.00 11.92
N ASP A 353 12.39 -11.45 12.54
CA ASP A 353 11.98 -12.86 12.58
C ASP A 353 11.57 -13.38 11.20
N GLU A 354 10.81 -12.62 10.42
CA GLU A 354 10.48 -12.96 9.03
C GLU A 354 11.70 -12.90 8.10
N ALA A 355 12.57 -11.91 8.25
CA ALA A 355 13.79 -11.82 7.45
C ALA A 355 14.66 -13.07 7.65
N ALA A 356 14.83 -13.53 8.90
CA ALA A 356 15.53 -14.77 9.20
C ALA A 356 14.85 -15.99 8.53
N TRP A 357 13.51 -16.02 8.52
CA TRP A 357 12.75 -17.08 7.86
C TRP A 357 12.95 -17.10 6.35
N HIS A 358 12.89 -15.95 5.67
CA HIS A 358 13.15 -15.88 4.23
C HIS A 358 14.59 -16.26 3.88
N LEU A 359 15.56 -15.81 4.68
CA LEU A 359 16.96 -16.18 4.51
C LEU A 359 17.18 -17.68 4.65
N ASP A 360 16.47 -18.36 5.56
CA ASP A 360 16.43 -19.82 5.63
C ASP A 360 15.90 -20.44 4.33
N LYS A 361 14.78 -19.93 3.79
CA LYS A 361 14.21 -20.45 2.52
C LYS A 361 15.12 -20.21 1.32
N LEU A 362 15.79 -19.06 1.26
CA LEU A 362 16.74 -18.74 0.20
C LEU A 362 17.99 -19.63 0.27
N THR A 363 18.49 -19.89 1.48
CA THR A 363 19.69 -20.70 1.71
C THR A 363 19.45 -22.17 1.38
N ASN A 364 18.29 -22.70 1.77
CA ASN A 364 17.98 -24.12 1.67
C ASN A 364 17.27 -24.53 0.37
N PHE A 365 16.88 -23.57 -0.48
CA PHE A 365 16.29 -23.85 -1.78
C PHE A 365 17.36 -23.93 -2.88
N ARG A 366 17.28 -24.94 -3.75
CA ARG A 366 18.26 -25.14 -4.83
C ARG A 366 17.89 -24.45 -6.14
N GLY A 367 16.59 -24.20 -6.35
CA GLY A 367 16.08 -23.48 -7.51
C GLY A 367 16.27 -21.97 -7.41
N ARG A 368 15.55 -21.24 -8.26
CA ARG A 368 15.59 -19.78 -8.32
C ARG A 368 14.44 -19.17 -7.54
N SER A 369 14.69 -18.00 -6.96
CA SER A 369 13.71 -17.30 -6.13
C SER A 369 13.27 -16.00 -6.80
N ILE A 370 11.98 -15.71 -6.72
CA ILE A 370 11.41 -14.40 -7.00
C ILE A 370 10.90 -13.83 -5.68
N LEU A 371 11.38 -12.65 -5.32
CA LEU A 371 10.88 -11.91 -4.17
C LEU A 371 9.69 -11.05 -4.62
N LEU A 372 8.67 -10.99 -3.78
CA LEU A 372 7.45 -10.23 -4.00
C LEU A 372 7.21 -9.37 -2.77
N SER A 373 7.00 -8.07 -2.94
CA SER A 373 6.68 -7.17 -1.83
C SER A 373 5.66 -6.14 -2.27
N HIS A 374 5.10 -5.39 -1.31
CA HIS A 374 4.36 -4.20 -1.67
C HIS A 374 5.31 -3.04 -1.97
N HIS A 375 6.11 -2.64 -0.97
CA HIS A 375 7.07 -1.54 -1.10
C HIS A 375 8.32 -1.91 -1.91
N GLN A 376 8.87 -0.90 -2.57
CA GLN A 376 10.03 -0.90 -3.44
C GLN A 376 11.37 -1.10 -2.72
N LEU A 377 12.30 -1.80 -3.38
CA LEU A 377 13.71 -1.82 -2.99
C LEU A 377 14.44 -0.53 -3.43
N TYR A 378 14.03 0.04 -4.56
CA TYR A 378 14.52 1.30 -5.12
C TYR A 378 13.48 1.88 -6.06
N SER A 379 13.51 3.20 -6.31
CA SER A 379 12.55 3.87 -7.19
C SER A 379 13.21 4.94 -8.06
N ALA A 380 12.72 5.11 -9.29
CA ALA A 380 13.09 6.26 -10.14
C ALA A 380 12.25 7.52 -9.84
N LEU A 381 11.14 7.38 -9.12
CA LEU A 381 10.11 8.40 -8.94
C LEU A 381 10.03 8.94 -7.51
N ASP A 382 10.12 8.06 -6.52
CA ASP A 382 9.79 8.36 -5.12
C ASP A 382 10.92 8.04 -4.15
N VAL A 383 10.85 8.70 -2.99
CA VAL A 383 11.74 8.43 -1.87
C VAL A 383 11.37 7.07 -1.28
N CYS A 384 12.33 6.16 -1.22
CA CYS A 384 12.17 4.87 -0.55
C CYS A 384 13.28 4.53 0.45
N GLY A 385 14.24 5.43 0.60
CA GLY A 385 15.31 5.35 1.58
C GLY A 385 15.62 6.72 2.18
N ILE A 386 16.61 6.77 3.06
CA ILE A 386 16.98 8.00 3.77
C ILE A 386 18.49 8.17 3.72
N ALA A 387 18.94 9.23 3.02
CA ALA A 387 20.33 9.67 3.07
C ALA A 387 20.72 10.06 4.51
N GLN A 388 21.82 9.53 5.00
CA GLN A 388 22.39 9.78 6.32
C GLN A 388 23.42 10.90 6.31
N ARG A 389 24.01 11.21 5.14
CA ARG A 389 24.98 12.29 4.98
C ARG A 389 24.65 13.15 3.78
N ARG A 390 24.86 14.45 3.95
CA ARG A 390 24.81 15.44 2.89
C ARG A 390 26.15 16.15 2.81
N ASP A 391 26.58 16.49 1.60
CA ASP A 391 27.76 17.31 1.38
C ASP A 391 27.48 18.79 1.73
N ALA A 392 28.50 19.64 1.58
CA ALA A 392 28.40 21.07 1.90
C ALA A 392 27.36 21.84 1.05
N SER A 393 26.90 21.27 -0.08
CA SER A 393 25.84 21.84 -0.93
C SER A 393 24.43 21.39 -0.53
N GLY A 394 24.33 20.42 0.39
CA GLY A 394 23.07 19.78 0.77
C GLY A 394 22.68 18.58 -0.09
N ALA A 395 23.50 18.21 -1.09
CA ALA A 395 23.31 17.00 -1.89
C ALA A 395 23.74 15.75 -1.08
N PRO A 396 23.20 14.54 -1.36
CA PRO A 396 23.66 13.32 -0.71
C PRO A 396 25.17 13.13 -0.87
N ASP A 397 25.88 12.86 0.23
CA ASP A 397 27.33 12.60 0.21
C ASP A 397 27.60 11.36 -0.65
N PRO A 398 28.47 11.43 -1.69
CA PRO A 398 28.81 10.28 -2.52
C PRO A 398 29.38 9.09 -1.73
N ALA A 399 29.97 9.32 -0.55
CA ALA A 399 30.43 8.26 0.33
C ALA A 399 29.29 7.60 1.14
N ASP A 400 28.08 8.16 1.15
CA ASP A 400 26.93 7.58 1.83
C ASP A 400 26.35 6.39 1.05
N PHE A 401 26.25 5.26 1.76
CA PHE A 401 25.58 4.08 1.27
C PHE A 401 24.07 4.30 1.15
N ASN A 402 23.49 5.08 2.05
CA ASN A 402 22.07 5.34 2.07
C ASN A 402 21.71 6.42 1.05
N ARG A 403 20.60 6.25 0.35
CA ARG A 403 20.13 7.14 -0.70
C ARG A 403 18.63 7.34 -0.53
N GLU A 404 18.13 8.49 -0.96
CA GLU A 404 16.69 8.77 -0.94
C GLU A 404 15.91 7.77 -1.80
N TRP A 405 16.51 7.26 -2.89
CA TRP A 405 15.86 6.36 -3.85
C TRP A 405 16.19 4.88 -3.70
N VAL A 406 16.91 4.50 -2.64
CA VAL A 406 17.28 3.11 -2.36
C VAL A 406 16.95 2.76 -0.93
N ASN A 407 16.12 1.75 -0.75
CA ASN A 407 15.85 1.17 0.56
C ASN A 407 17.03 0.32 1.01
N THR A 408 17.97 0.93 1.73
CA THR A 408 19.15 0.23 2.25
C THR A 408 18.82 -0.74 3.37
N GLY A 409 17.72 -0.56 4.09
CA GLY A 409 17.19 -1.52 5.07
C GLY A 409 16.90 -2.88 4.44
N LEU A 410 16.03 -2.92 3.43
CA LEU A 410 15.74 -4.14 2.66
C LEU A 410 16.98 -4.68 1.95
N TRP A 411 17.82 -3.82 1.39
CA TRP A 411 19.06 -4.26 0.75
C TRP A 411 20.01 -4.95 1.73
N ARG A 412 20.11 -4.48 2.98
CA ARG A 412 20.90 -5.16 4.01
C ARG A 412 20.34 -6.53 4.36
N GLN A 413 19.03 -6.68 4.41
CA GLN A 413 18.37 -7.94 4.75
C GLN A 413 18.55 -8.99 3.65
N PHE A 414 18.43 -8.61 2.38
CA PHE A 414 18.34 -9.59 1.28
C PHE A 414 19.47 -9.51 0.25
N GLY A 415 20.20 -8.40 0.19
CA GLY A 415 21.30 -8.16 -0.74
C GLY A 415 22.35 -9.26 -0.81
N PRO A 416 22.77 -9.91 0.31
CA PRO A 416 23.68 -11.05 0.25
C PRO A 416 23.22 -12.22 -0.65
N THR A 417 21.91 -12.32 -0.91
CA THR A 417 21.30 -13.42 -1.69
C THR A 417 21.08 -13.07 -3.17
N PHE A 418 21.30 -11.81 -3.56
CA PHE A 418 21.10 -11.38 -4.94
C PHE A 418 22.12 -12.02 -5.90
N GLY A 419 21.67 -12.33 -7.11
CA GLY A 419 22.45 -13.01 -8.14
C GLY A 419 22.39 -14.53 -8.01
N GLU A 420 22.86 -15.08 -6.90
CA GLU A 420 22.99 -16.54 -6.73
C GLU A 420 21.64 -17.26 -6.52
N ARG A 421 20.73 -16.64 -5.75
CA ARG A 421 19.47 -17.28 -5.31
C ARG A 421 18.23 -16.51 -5.75
N VAL A 422 18.33 -15.19 -5.84
CA VAL A 422 17.24 -14.29 -6.23
C VAL A 422 17.43 -13.85 -7.68
N ALA A 423 16.50 -14.25 -8.54
CA ALA A 423 16.50 -13.92 -9.97
C ALA A 423 15.74 -12.62 -10.27
N ALA A 424 14.75 -12.27 -9.45
CA ALA A 424 14.01 -11.02 -9.56
C ALA A 424 13.39 -10.61 -8.23
N TRP A 425 13.14 -9.31 -8.09
CA TRP A 425 12.26 -8.73 -7.07
C TRP A 425 11.18 -7.92 -7.77
N ILE A 426 9.91 -8.23 -7.51
CA ILE A 426 8.74 -7.55 -8.08
C ILE A 426 7.96 -6.89 -6.94
N TRP A 427 7.58 -5.62 -7.10
CA TRP A 427 6.85 -4.86 -6.07
C TRP A 427 5.70 -4.02 -6.64
N GLY A 428 4.83 -3.48 -5.78
CA GLY A 428 3.68 -2.63 -6.12
C GLY A 428 3.90 -1.15 -5.75
N HIS A 429 2.93 -0.55 -5.06
CA HIS A 429 3.00 0.74 -4.33
C HIS A 429 3.11 2.01 -5.18
N GLU A 430 3.99 2.06 -6.18
CA GLU A 430 4.29 3.29 -6.94
C GLU A 430 3.22 3.66 -7.98
N HIS A 431 2.11 2.90 -8.04
CA HIS A 431 0.98 3.09 -8.97
C HIS A 431 1.35 3.15 -10.46
N ASN A 432 2.53 2.63 -10.82
CA ASN A 432 3.08 2.69 -12.16
C ASN A 432 3.64 1.34 -12.62
N LEU A 433 4.13 1.33 -13.86
CA LEU A 433 4.94 0.24 -14.40
C LEU A 433 6.41 0.69 -14.39
N GLY A 434 7.24 0.00 -13.61
CA GLY A 434 8.68 0.27 -13.55
C GLY A 434 9.47 -0.94 -14.04
N ILE A 435 10.01 -0.89 -15.25
CA ILE A 435 10.97 -1.91 -15.72
C ILE A 435 12.37 -1.32 -15.65
N PHE A 436 13.07 -1.59 -14.55
CA PHE A 436 14.40 -1.06 -14.30
C PHE A 436 15.50 -1.83 -15.06
N ALA A 437 16.64 -1.18 -15.28
CA ALA A 437 17.78 -1.83 -15.91
C ALA A 437 18.17 -3.10 -15.14
N ASP A 438 18.60 -4.11 -15.90
CA ASP A 438 19.07 -5.35 -15.30
C ASP A 438 20.38 -5.10 -14.54
N ALA A 439 20.63 -5.94 -13.55
CA ALA A 439 21.83 -5.85 -12.73
C ALA A 439 22.00 -4.43 -12.12
N TYR A 440 20.91 -3.87 -11.58
CA TYR A 440 20.97 -2.55 -10.95
C TYR A 440 21.54 -2.60 -9.54
N ARG A 441 22.40 -1.62 -9.28
CA ARG A 441 22.93 -1.18 -7.99
C ARG A 441 23.52 0.23 -8.19
N PRO A 442 23.55 1.11 -7.18
CA PRO A 442 24.30 2.37 -7.25
C PRO A 442 25.76 2.15 -7.67
N ALA A 443 26.20 2.89 -8.70
CA ALA A 443 27.50 2.70 -9.34
C ALA A 443 28.69 3.03 -8.42
N ASP A 444 28.47 3.87 -7.42
CA ASP A 444 29.44 4.36 -6.44
C ASP A 444 29.49 3.54 -5.14
N TRP A 445 28.64 2.51 -5.00
CA TRP A 445 28.77 1.56 -3.89
C TRP A 445 30.06 0.72 -4.01
N PRO A 446 30.60 0.15 -2.90
CA PRO A 446 31.90 -0.53 -2.88
C PRO A 446 31.99 -1.80 -3.72
N THR A 447 33.00 -1.88 -4.57
CA THR A 447 33.28 -3.03 -5.43
C THR A 447 34.10 -4.11 -4.70
N ALA A 448 34.33 -5.25 -5.36
CA ALA A 448 35.02 -6.40 -4.77
C ALA A 448 36.32 -6.03 -4.02
N GLY A 449 36.44 -6.48 -2.77
CA GLY A 449 37.57 -6.20 -1.87
C GLY A 449 37.18 -5.47 -0.57
N ASP A 450 36.02 -4.83 -0.52
CA ASP A 450 35.42 -4.24 0.68
C ASP A 450 34.52 -5.26 1.39
N GLU A 451 34.56 -5.32 2.73
CA GLU A 451 33.60 -6.11 3.50
C GLU A 451 32.16 -5.73 3.13
N ALA A 452 31.83 -4.46 2.89
CA ALA A 452 30.47 -4.06 2.50
C ALA A 452 29.98 -4.68 1.17
N ALA A 453 30.88 -5.14 0.31
CA ALA A 453 30.53 -5.69 -1.01
C ALA A 453 29.70 -6.99 -0.93
N HIS A 454 29.78 -7.75 0.18
CA HIS A 454 28.98 -8.97 0.35
C HIS A 454 27.50 -8.68 0.64
N VAL A 455 27.19 -7.51 1.21
CA VAL A 455 25.82 -7.07 1.52
C VAL A 455 25.18 -6.42 0.30
N PHE A 456 25.91 -5.52 -0.34
CA PHE A 456 25.39 -4.68 -1.42
C PHE A 456 25.62 -5.31 -2.79
N LYS A 457 25.25 -6.58 -2.96
CA LYS A 457 25.29 -7.24 -4.28
C LYS A 457 24.24 -6.63 -5.21
N THR A 458 24.46 -6.81 -6.50
CA THR A 458 23.59 -6.31 -7.57
C THR A 458 22.31 -7.14 -7.69
N LEU A 459 21.13 -6.50 -7.73
CA LEU A 459 19.87 -7.20 -8.00
C LEU A 459 19.76 -7.53 -9.50
N PRO A 460 19.56 -8.79 -9.91
CA PRO A 460 19.49 -9.12 -11.34
C PRO A 460 18.35 -8.41 -12.07
N LYS A 461 17.15 -8.35 -11.46
CA LYS A 461 15.96 -7.69 -12.03
C LYS A 461 15.08 -7.13 -10.93
N GLY A 462 14.84 -5.81 -10.93
CA GLY A 462 13.81 -5.18 -10.11
C GLY A 462 12.67 -4.66 -10.99
N ARG A 463 11.42 -4.90 -10.59
CA ARG A 463 10.24 -4.54 -11.39
C ARG A 463 9.13 -3.96 -10.50
N CYS A 464 8.61 -2.80 -10.84
CA CYS A 464 7.38 -2.28 -10.27
C CYS A 464 6.18 -2.70 -11.13
N ALA A 465 5.18 -3.26 -10.47
CA ALA A 465 3.93 -3.81 -10.99
C ALA A 465 2.71 -3.24 -10.26
N GLY A 466 2.78 -1.98 -9.79
CA GLY A 466 1.71 -1.32 -9.02
C GLY A 466 0.56 -0.73 -9.83
N HIS A 467 0.47 -1.01 -11.13
CA HIS A 467 -0.43 -0.32 -12.06
C HIS A 467 -1.72 -1.10 -12.38
N SER A 468 -2.24 -1.95 -11.48
CA SER A 468 -3.40 -2.79 -11.83
C SER A 468 -4.77 -2.14 -11.66
N ALA A 469 -4.97 -1.16 -10.77
CA ALA A 469 -6.28 -0.50 -10.71
C ALA A 469 -6.28 0.99 -10.37
N ILE A 470 -5.33 1.50 -9.57
CA ILE A 470 -5.36 2.90 -9.13
C ILE A 470 -5.28 3.88 -10.31
N PRO A 471 -6.28 4.76 -10.48
CA PRO A 471 -6.27 5.78 -11.51
C PRO A 471 -5.12 6.76 -11.39
N VAL A 472 -4.28 6.81 -12.42
CA VAL A 472 -3.20 7.79 -12.54
C VAL A 472 -3.35 8.57 -13.84
N GLN A 473 -3.40 9.88 -13.74
CA GLN A 473 -3.49 10.81 -14.86
C GLN A 473 -2.11 11.12 -15.44
N GLU A 474 -2.05 11.49 -16.73
CA GLU A 474 -0.80 11.94 -17.36
C GLU A 474 -0.13 13.09 -16.58
N GLY A 475 -0.93 14.03 -16.08
CA GLY A 475 -0.47 15.21 -15.33
C GLY A 475 0.18 14.90 -13.97
N GLU A 476 -0.02 13.71 -13.41
CA GLU A 476 0.67 13.26 -12.18
C GLU A 476 2.13 12.85 -12.44
N ALA A 477 2.51 12.74 -13.72
CA ALA A 477 3.86 12.40 -14.17
C ALA A 477 4.46 11.14 -13.46
N PRO A 478 3.76 9.99 -13.41
CA PRO A 478 4.23 8.77 -12.73
C PRO A 478 5.46 8.12 -13.36
N TYR A 479 5.88 8.58 -14.55
CA TYR A 479 7.11 8.14 -15.23
C TYR A 479 8.21 9.21 -15.19
N ALA A 480 8.05 10.26 -14.38
CA ALA A 480 9.12 11.23 -14.18
C ALA A 480 10.32 10.55 -13.50
N GLN A 481 11.50 10.75 -14.06
CA GLN A 481 12.74 10.23 -13.52
C GLN A 481 13.35 11.25 -12.55
N LYS A 482 12.85 11.28 -11.31
CA LYS A 482 13.34 12.19 -10.25
C LYS A 482 14.67 11.72 -9.66
N TYR A 483 14.95 10.42 -9.72
CA TYR A 483 16.13 9.78 -9.14
C TYR A 483 16.94 9.00 -10.18
N PRO A 484 18.26 8.81 -9.98
CA PRO A 484 19.17 8.21 -10.95
C PRO A 484 19.06 6.67 -11.00
N VAL A 485 17.84 6.13 -11.05
CA VAL A 485 17.59 4.71 -11.30
C VAL A 485 17.31 4.52 -12.80
N PRO A 486 18.17 3.81 -13.54
CA PRO A 486 18.00 3.62 -14.97
C PRO A 486 16.83 2.68 -15.25
N LEU A 487 15.97 3.07 -16.17
CA LEU A 487 14.96 2.20 -16.76
C LEU A 487 15.61 1.29 -17.81
N LYS A 488 15.04 0.09 -17.99
CA LYS A 488 15.43 -0.86 -19.04
C LYS A 488 15.25 -0.25 -20.43
N GLN A 489 14.15 0.49 -20.58
CA GLN A 489 13.77 1.26 -21.76
C GLN A 489 13.07 2.53 -21.27
N ALA A 490 13.54 3.70 -21.71
CA ALA A 490 13.03 4.99 -21.21
C ALA A 490 11.62 5.31 -21.72
N ASP A 491 11.21 4.72 -22.84
CA ASP A 491 9.92 4.90 -23.50
C ASP A 491 8.90 3.83 -23.11
N LEU A 492 9.28 2.84 -22.31
CA LEU A 492 8.39 1.77 -21.89
C LEU A 492 7.48 2.24 -20.75
N ARG A 493 6.29 2.69 -21.14
CA ARG A 493 5.22 3.17 -20.26
C ARG A 493 3.87 2.62 -20.72
N LEU A 494 2.87 2.73 -19.87
CA LEU A 494 1.48 2.43 -20.23
C LEU A 494 0.98 3.46 -21.25
N ASP A 495 0.10 3.03 -22.15
CA ASP A 495 -0.59 3.95 -23.05
C ASP A 495 -1.65 4.75 -22.27
N LEU A 496 -2.14 5.82 -22.89
CA LEU A 496 -3.19 6.68 -22.34
C LEU A 496 -4.54 6.40 -23.00
N THR A 497 -5.60 6.39 -22.19
CA THR A 497 -6.99 6.49 -22.63
C THR A 497 -7.62 7.69 -21.94
N ASP A 498 -8.08 8.68 -22.72
CA ASP A 498 -8.69 9.92 -22.21
C ASP A 498 -7.84 10.68 -21.18
N GLY A 499 -6.51 10.68 -21.35
CA GLY A 499 -5.56 11.35 -20.44
C GLY A 499 -5.22 10.56 -19.16
N TRP A 500 -5.71 9.33 -19.03
CA TRP A 500 -5.41 8.40 -17.93
C TRP A 500 -4.52 7.28 -18.44
N TYR A 501 -3.50 6.89 -17.68
CA TYR A 501 -2.74 5.69 -18.02
C TYR A 501 -3.67 4.48 -17.98
N ASN A 502 -3.45 3.54 -18.89
CA ASN A 502 -4.07 2.22 -18.84
C ASN A 502 -3.64 1.47 -17.57
N ARG A 503 -4.33 0.38 -17.25
CA ARG A 503 -3.92 -0.52 -16.16
C ARG A 503 -3.32 -1.79 -16.69
N GLY A 504 -2.64 -2.56 -15.87
CA GLY A 504 -1.93 -3.73 -16.35
C GLY A 504 -1.68 -4.81 -15.31
N PHE A 505 -1.09 -5.88 -15.82
CA PHE A 505 -0.75 -7.08 -15.06
C PHE A 505 0.40 -7.80 -15.78
N GLN A 506 1.00 -8.76 -15.09
CA GLN A 506 2.05 -9.59 -15.67
C GLN A 506 1.65 -11.05 -15.69
N ILE A 507 2.12 -11.77 -16.72
CA ILE A 507 2.05 -13.23 -16.82
C ILE A 507 3.48 -13.77 -16.81
N LEU A 508 3.80 -14.52 -15.77
CA LEU A 508 5.04 -15.27 -15.65
C LEU A 508 4.79 -16.73 -16.07
N GLU A 509 5.46 -17.17 -17.12
CA GLU A 509 5.40 -18.55 -17.62
C GLU A 509 6.67 -19.30 -17.22
N LEU A 510 6.53 -20.33 -16.40
CA LEU A 510 7.63 -21.17 -15.96
C LEU A 510 7.87 -22.30 -16.97
N ALA A 511 9.14 -22.64 -17.17
CA ALA A 511 9.56 -23.70 -18.11
C ALA A 511 10.14 -24.94 -17.39
N GLY A 512 9.96 -25.04 -16.07
CA GLY A 512 10.54 -26.08 -15.22
C GLY A 512 11.95 -25.74 -14.69
N ALA A 513 12.48 -26.63 -13.85
CA ALA A 513 13.73 -26.46 -13.15
C ALA A 513 14.92 -26.20 -14.09
N GLY A 514 15.77 -25.25 -13.69
CA GLY A 514 16.96 -24.83 -14.45
C GLY A 514 16.67 -24.05 -15.75
N LYS A 515 15.40 -23.91 -16.14
CA LYS A 515 15.00 -23.13 -17.33
C LYS A 515 14.61 -21.71 -16.93
N PRO A 516 14.97 -20.71 -17.76
CA PRO A 516 14.46 -19.36 -17.54
C PRO A 516 12.93 -19.33 -17.63
N ALA A 517 12.32 -18.42 -16.87
CA ALA A 517 10.92 -18.09 -16.98
C ALA A 517 10.71 -16.95 -17.98
N ARG A 518 9.54 -16.88 -18.61
CA ARG A 518 9.16 -15.79 -19.51
C ARG A 518 8.18 -14.87 -18.79
N LEU A 519 8.54 -13.60 -18.61
CA LEU A 519 7.68 -12.58 -18.00
C LEU A 519 7.13 -11.67 -19.10
N SER A 520 5.80 -11.64 -19.25
CA SER A 520 5.10 -10.78 -20.19
C SER A 520 4.29 -9.72 -19.47
N TYR A 521 4.30 -8.51 -20.00
CA TYR A 521 3.61 -7.34 -19.44
C TYR A 521 2.47 -6.97 -20.37
N PHE A 522 1.29 -6.74 -19.78
CA PHE A 522 0.09 -6.38 -20.50
C PHE A 522 -0.54 -5.15 -19.90
N GLN A 523 -1.28 -4.42 -20.73
CA GLN A 523 -2.20 -3.38 -20.31
C GLN A 523 -3.63 -3.65 -20.77
N VAL A 524 -4.55 -2.91 -20.22
CA VAL A 524 -6.00 -2.96 -20.38
C VAL A 524 -6.48 -1.52 -20.50
N ALA A 525 -7.20 -1.21 -21.58
CA ALA A 525 -7.69 0.14 -21.86
C ALA A 525 -9.03 0.37 -21.17
N GLY A 526 -9.04 1.22 -20.13
CA GLY A 526 -10.24 1.46 -19.33
C GLY A 526 -10.82 0.16 -18.74
N ALA A 527 -12.11 -0.08 -18.95
CA ALA A 527 -12.80 -1.29 -18.49
C ALA A 527 -12.95 -2.37 -19.57
N ASP A 528 -12.26 -2.26 -20.72
CA ASP A 528 -12.23 -3.32 -21.73
C ASP A 528 -11.19 -4.39 -21.33
N PRO A 529 -11.59 -5.62 -20.96
CA PRO A 529 -10.68 -6.67 -20.49
C PRO A 529 -9.82 -7.28 -21.61
N THR A 530 -9.65 -6.62 -22.75
CA THR A 530 -8.77 -7.07 -23.84
C THR A 530 -7.30 -6.80 -23.48
N PRO A 531 -6.47 -7.84 -23.27
CA PRO A 531 -5.08 -7.64 -22.92
C PRO A 531 -4.27 -7.16 -24.14
N LEU A 532 -3.61 -6.03 -23.98
CA LEU A 532 -2.70 -5.44 -24.97
C LEU A 532 -1.26 -5.69 -24.53
N PRO A 533 -0.42 -6.37 -25.33
CA PRO A 533 0.96 -6.66 -24.96
C PRO A 533 1.81 -5.39 -24.95
N LEU A 534 2.71 -5.28 -23.98
CA LEU A 534 3.65 -4.15 -23.83
C LEU A 534 5.09 -4.60 -24.02
N PHE A 535 5.50 -5.60 -23.25
CA PHE A 535 6.89 -6.00 -23.15
C PHE A 535 7.00 -7.47 -22.79
N VAL A 536 8.13 -8.09 -23.13
CA VAL A 536 8.45 -9.45 -22.74
C VAL A 536 9.93 -9.55 -22.41
N GLU A 537 10.24 -10.29 -21.36
CA GLU A 537 11.62 -10.63 -21.01
C GLU A 537 11.76 -12.05 -20.44
N SER A 538 13.01 -12.46 -20.30
CA SER A 538 13.40 -13.70 -19.63
C SER A 538 13.85 -13.39 -18.21
N ILE A 539 13.43 -14.19 -17.23
CA ILE A 539 13.94 -14.22 -15.85
C ILE A 539 14.79 -15.48 -15.71
N SER A 540 16.08 -15.30 -15.39
CA SER A 540 17.08 -16.37 -15.43
C SER A 540 17.81 -16.55 -14.12
#